data_AF-A0A3L8Q438-F1
#
_entry.id   AF-A0A3L8Q438-F1
#
_cell.length_a   1.000
_cell.length_b   1.000
_cell.length_c   1.000
_cell.angle_alpha   90.00
_cell.angle_beta   90.00
_cell.angle_gamma   90.00
#
_symmetry.space_group_name_H-M   'P 1'
#
loop_
_entity.id
_entity.type
_entity.pdbx_description
1 polymer ?
#
loop_
_entity_poly.entity_id
_entity_poly.type
_entity_poly.pdbx_seq_one_letter_code
_entity_poly.pdbx_strand_id
1 'polypeptide(L)'
;MSLGEPHAELDRGGRGCTAYSVVVNSAFFRTLQADPLYLEFFLTVAMEGLLEKYGLELELTGWRVLRNRKFLGSISAQKIRARPRPHIQELPG
;
A
#
# COMPACT_ATOMS: atom_id res chain seq x y z
N MET A 1 2.23 8.31 -0.48
CA MET A 1 1.60 7.03 -0.88
C MET A 1 0.25 6.89 -0.20
N SER A 2 -0.68 6.14 -0.77
CA SER A 2 -1.93 5.73 -0.10
C SER A 2 -1.83 4.24 0.27
N LEU A 3 -2.10 3.92 1.54
CA LEU A 3 -2.12 2.55 2.04
C LEU A 3 -3.58 2.07 2.09
N GLY A 4 -3.97 1.18 1.18
CA GLY A 4 -5.31 0.62 1.07
C GLY A 4 -5.71 -0.25 2.27
N GLU A 5 -7.02 -0.46 2.41
CA GLU A 5 -7.60 -1.35 3.43
C GLU A 5 -7.21 -2.82 3.17
N PRO A 6 -7.11 -3.66 4.21
CA PRO A 6 -6.89 -5.11 4.04
C PRO A 6 -8.06 -5.75 3.29
N HIS A 7 -7.74 -6.72 2.43
CA HIS A 7 -8.75 -7.54 1.76
C HIS A 7 -8.30 -8.99 1.69
N ALA A 8 -9.24 -9.91 1.86
CA ALA A 8 -8.98 -11.35 1.87
C ALA A 8 -8.93 -11.89 0.43
N GLU A 9 -7.89 -12.65 0.14
CA GLU A 9 -7.62 -13.23 -1.18
C GLU A 9 -7.14 -14.69 -1.03
N LEU A 10 -7.11 -15.44 -2.13
CA LEU A 10 -6.55 -16.80 -2.14
C LEU A 10 -5.14 -16.82 -2.73
N ASP A 11 -4.23 -17.51 -2.05
CA ASP A 11 -2.89 -17.78 -2.58
C ASP A 11 -2.92 -18.82 -3.72
N ARG A 12 -1.77 -19.12 -4.32
CA ARG A 12 -1.68 -20.11 -5.42
C ARG A 12 -2.12 -21.52 -4.98
N GLY A 13 -2.01 -21.85 -3.70
CA GLY A 13 -2.45 -23.12 -3.12
C GLY A 13 -3.91 -23.12 -2.65
N GLY A 14 -4.67 -22.04 -2.89
CA GLY A 14 -6.06 -21.91 -2.45
C GLY A 14 -6.22 -21.60 -0.96
N ARG A 15 -5.16 -21.19 -0.26
CA ARG A 15 -5.24 -20.79 1.15
C ARG A 15 -5.54 -19.30 1.26
N GLY A 16 -6.32 -18.92 2.28
CA GLY A 16 -6.62 -17.52 2.57
C GLY A 16 -5.35 -16.74 2.92
N CYS A 17 -5.24 -15.54 2.37
CA CYS A 17 -4.18 -14.57 2.66
C CYS A 17 -4.75 -13.15 2.65
N THR A 18 -4.02 -12.22 3.25
CA THR A 18 -4.41 -10.81 3.28
C THR A 18 -3.58 -10.02 2.27
N ALA A 19 -4.27 -9.29 1.39
CA ALA A 19 -3.65 -8.39 0.43
C ALA A 19 -3.82 -6.93 0.87
N TYR A 20 -2.84 -6.09 0.51
CA TYR A 20 -2.85 -4.65 0.71
C TYR A 20 -2.43 -3.97 -0.58
N SER A 21 -3.13 -2.89 -0.95
CA SER A 21 -2.79 -2.08 -2.12
C SER A 21 -2.08 -0.81 -1.70
N VAL A 22 -0.84 -0.61 -2.15
CA VAL A 22 -0.07 0.64 -1.93
C VAL A 22 -0.04 1.43 -3.24
N VAL A 23 -0.59 2.65 -3.21
CA VAL A 23 -0.73 3.49 -4.40
C VAL A 23 0.18 4.71 -4.32
N VAL A 24 0.87 4.99 -5.42
CA VAL A 24 1.80 6.11 -5.57
C VAL A 24 1.51 6.91 -6.84
N ASN A 25 2.10 8.10 -6.92
CA ASN A 25 2.10 8.89 -8.15
C ASN A 25 2.73 8.08 -9.30
N SER A 26 2.15 8.17 -10.51
CA SER A 26 2.59 7.39 -11.66
C SER A 26 3.99 7.76 -12.18
N ALA A 27 4.40 9.03 -12.09
CA ALA A 27 5.75 9.44 -12.44
C ALA A 27 6.76 8.91 -11.41
N PHE A 28 6.42 8.99 -10.12
CA PHE A 28 7.23 8.40 -9.05
C PHE A 28 7.39 6.88 -9.20
N PHE A 29 6.32 6.17 -9.59
CA PHE A 29 6.39 4.74 -9.87
C PHE A 29 7.42 4.41 -10.97
N ARG A 30 7.52 5.23 -12.03
CA ARG A 30 8.54 5.05 -13.07
C ARG A 30 9.96 5.21 -12.52
N THR A 31 10.16 6.14 -11.59
CA THR A 31 11.45 6.30 -10.89
C THR A 31 11.79 5.05 -10.06
N LEU A 32 10.83 4.50 -9.33
CA LEU A 32 11.01 3.25 -8.58
C LEU A 32 11.36 2.07 -9.51
N GLN A 33 10.76 2.00 -10.69
CA GLN A 33 11.05 0.93 -11.66
C GLN A 33 12.44 1.03 -12.29
N ALA A 34 13.04 2.22 -12.30
CA ALA A 34 14.35 2.44 -12.93
C ALA A 34 15.53 2.04 -12.04
N ASP A 35 15.35 2.05 -10.72
CA ASP A 35 16.42 1.79 -9.74
C ASP A 35 15.97 0.76 -8.69
N PRO A 36 16.54 -0.46 -8.68
CA PRO A 36 16.23 -1.49 -7.70
C PRO A 36 16.46 -1.06 -6.24
N LEU A 37 17.50 -0.26 -5.97
CA LEU A 37 17.80 0.21 -4.61
C LEU A 37 16.68 1.15 -4.14
N TYR A 38 16.20 2.01 -5.04
CA TYR A 38 15.12 2.93 -4.72
C TYR A 38 13.78 2.21 -4.53
N LEU A 39 13.53 1.15 -5.32
CA LEU A 39 12.39 0.26 -5.12
C LEU A 39 12.45 -0.46 -3.77
N GLU A 40 13.60 -1.05 -3.42
CA GLU A 40 13.81 -1.74 -2.15
C GLU A 40 13.57 -0.80 -0.97
N PHE A 41 14.18 0.39 -1.00
CA PHE A 41 13.94 1.42 0.01
C PHE A 41 12.45 1.77 0.14
N PHE A 42 11.77 2.02 -0.98
CA PHE A 42 10.36 2.36 -0.97
C PHE A 42 9.48 1.22 -0.42
N LEU A 43 9.79 -0.03 -0.74
CA LEU A 43 9.06 -1.18 -0.23
C LEU A 43 9.22 -1.30 1.29
N THR A 44 10.41 -1.04 1.84
CA THR A 44 10.61 -0.99 3.30
C THR A 44 9.73 0.07 3.95
N VAL A 45 9.74 1.30 3.43
CA VAL A 45 8.87 2.39 3.94
C VAL A 45 7.39 2.04 3.83
N ALA A 46 6.97 1.38 2.74
CA ALA A 46 5.59 0.95 2.56
C ALA A 46 5.19 -0.15 3.55
N MET A 47 6.08 -1.10 3.83
CA MET A 47 5.84 -2.15 4.83
C MET A 47 5.75 -1.55 6.23
N GLU A 48 6.71 -0.73 6.64
CA GLU A 48 6.69 -0.03 7.94
C GLU A 48 5.39 0.78 8.13
N GLY A 49 4.97 1.52 7.10
CA GLY A 49 3.71 2.24 7.13
C GLY A 49 2.48 1.34 7.27
N LEU A 50 2.51 0.11 6.74
CA LEU A 50 1.44 -0.88 6.93
C LEU A 50 1.45 -1.47 8.34
N LEU A 51 2.63 -1.77 8.90
CA LEU A 51 2.78 -2.21 10.29
C LEU A 51 2.14 -1.19 11.24
N GLU A 52 2.53 0.08 11.12
CA GLU A 52 2.03 1.14 12.00
C GLU A 52 0.53 1.40 11.81
N LYS A 53 0.09 1.53 10.55
CA LYS A 53 -1.30 1.92 10.25
C LYS A 53 -2.33 0.87 10.69
N TYR A 54 -1.99 -0.41 10.60
CA TYR A 54 -2.93 -1.50 10.85
C TYR A 54 -2.54 -2.39 12.05
N GLY A 55 -1.48 -2.04 12.79
CA GLY A 55 -1.01 -2.82 13.93
C GLY A 55 -0.55 -4.22 13.54
N LEU A 56 0.13 -4.35 12.39
CA LEU A 56 0.58 -5.64 11.87
C LEU A 56 1.97 -5.99 12.41
N GLU A 57 2.23 -7.29 12.50
CA GLU A 57 3.58 -7.83 12.63
C GLU A 57 3.97 -8.47 11.30
N LEU A 58 4.88 -7.83 10.55
CA LEU A 58 5.38 -8.33 9.28
C LEU A 58 6.90 -8.51 9.36
N GLU A 59 7.41 -9.57 8.73
CA GLU A 59 8.85 -9.71 8.51
C GLU A 59 9.30 -8.70 7.45
N LEU A 60 10.14 -7.74 7.84
CA LEU A 60 10.71 -6.74 6.92
C LEU A 60 11.82 -7.32 6.03
N THR A 61 12.29 -8.52 6.36
CA THR A 61 13.28 -9.32 5.60
C THR A 61 12.59 -10.46 4.84
N GLY A 62 13.28 -11.04 3.86
CA GLY A 62 12.78 -12.25 3.17
C GLY A 62 11.61 -12.03 2.20
N TRP A 63 11.17 -10.80 1.97
CA TRP A 63 10.17 -10.48 0.96
C TRP A 63 10.71 -10.65 -0.46
N ARG A 64 9.81 -10.80 -1.45
CA ARG A 64 10.18 -10.96 -2.86
C ARG A 64 9.17 -10.32 -3.80
N VAL A 65 9.67 -9.61 -4.81
CA VAL A 65 8.82 -9.16 -5.93
C VAL A 65 8.47 -10.34 -6.84
N LEU A 66 7.18 -10.53 -7.09
CA LEU A 66 6.69 -11.55 -8.01
C LEU A 66 6.96 -11.14 -9.46
N ARG A 67 7.63 -11.99 -10.24
CA ARG A 67 7.97 -11.70 -11.66
C ARG A 67 6.80 -11.90 -12.62
N ASN A 68 5.96 -12.91 -12.35
CA ASN A 68 4.88 -13.35 -13.24
C ASN A 68 3.48 -12.98 -12.71
N ARG A 69 3.40 -12.03 -11.77
CA ARG A 69 2.15 -11.56 -11.18
C ARG A 69 2.29 -10.10 -10.77
N LYS A 70 1.47 -9.22 -11.36
CA LYS A 70 1.52 -7.76 -11.14
C LYS A 70 0.69 -7.29 -9.95
N PHE A 71 -0.38 -8.00 -9.61
CA PHE A 71 -1.24 -7.73 -8.47
C PHE A 71 -1.91 -9.02 -7.99
N LEU A 72 -2.42 -9.00 -6.76
CA LEU A 72 -3.22 -10.07 -6.16
C LEU A 72 -4.60 -9.49 -5.84
N GLY A 73 -5.66 -10.21 -6.18
CA GLY A 73 -7.03 -9.74 -5.99
C GLY A 73 -7.54 -8.80 -7.06
N SER A 74 -8.47 -7.93 -6.69
CA SER A 74 -9.03 -6.89 -7.56
C SER A 74 -8.49 -5.50 -7.19
N ILE A 75 -8.27 -4.65 -8.20
CA ILE A 75 -7.81 -3.27 -7.97
C ILE A 75 -8.99 -2.46 -7.42
N SER A 76 -8.96 -2.17 -6.13
CA SER A 76 -10.01 -1.39 -5.46
C SER A 76 -9.81 0.11 -5.62
N ALA A 77 -10.92 0.86 -5.63
CA ALA A 77 -10.90 2.31 -5.64
C ALA A 77 -10.29 2.85 -4.33
N GLN A 78 -9.31 3.74 -4.45
CA GLN A 78 -8.71 4.39 -3.29
C GLN A 78 -9.60 5.54 -2.81
N LYS A 79 -9.91 5.59 -1.51
CA LYS A 79 -10.58 6.74 -0.89
C LYS A 79 -9.59 7.89 -0.76
N ILE A 80 -9.53 8.75 -1.78
CA ILE A 80 -8.70 9.96 -1.76
C ILE A 80 -9.54 11.13 -1.25
N ARG A 81 -9.00 11.85 -0.27
CA ARG A 81 -9.64 13.07 0.24
C ARG A 81 -9.53 14.18 -0.81
N ALA A 82 -10.61 14.44 -1.53
CA ALA A 82 -10.64 15.43 -2.61
C ALA A 82 -10.72 16.89 -2.14
N ARG A 83 -11.12 17.15 -0.89
CA ARG A 83 -11.21 18.50 -0.33
C ARG A 83 -10.55 18.62 1.04
N PRO A 84 -9.72 19.65 1.29
CA PRO A 84 -9.31 19.99 2.65
C PRO A 84 -10.57 20.38 3.44
N ARG A 85 -10.75 19.81 4.64
CA ARG A 85 -11.74 20.39 5.57
C ARG A 85 -11.08 21.65 6.15
N PRO A 86 -11.83 22.74 6.37
CA PRO A 86 -11.30 23.86 7.12
C PRO A 86 -10.78 23.35 8.47
N HIS A 87 -9.56 23.75 8.85
CA HIS A 87 -8.94 23.35 10.12
C HIS A 87 -9.66 23.96 11.33
N ILE A 88 -10.43 25.03 11.10
CA ILE A 88 -11.17 25.77 12.12
C ILE A 88 -12.61 25.83 11.65
N GLN A 89 -13.52 25.34 12.49
CA GLN A 89 -14.96 25.46 12.31
C GLN A 89 -15.51 25.95 13.64
N GLU A 90 -16.20 27.10 13.65
CA GLU A 90 -16.92 27.55 14.84
C GLU A 90 -18.07 26.57 15.11
N LEU A 91 -18.21 26.17 16.38
CA LEU A 91 -19.35 25.36 16.82
C LEU A 91 -20.61 26.25 16.78
N PRO A 92 -21.74 25.77 16.24
CA PRO A 92 -22.99 26.51 16.33
C PRO A 92 -23.38 26.66 17.81
N GLY A 93 -23.57 27.91 18.23
CA GLY A 93 -24.08 28.27 19.56
C GLY A 93 -25.56 28.01 19.72
#